data_AF-A0A2S7U4R9-F1
#
_entry.id   AF-A0A2S7U4R9-F1
#
_cell.length_a   1.000
_cell.length_b   1.000
_cell.length_c   1.000
_cell.angle_alpha   90.00
_cell.angle_beta   90.00
_cell.angle_gamma   90.00
#
_symmetry.space_group_name_H-M   'P 1'
#
loop_
_entity.id
_entity.type
_entity.pdbx_description
1 polymer ?
#
loop_
_entity_poly.entity_id
_entity_poly.type
_entity_poly.pdbx_seq_one_letter_code
_entity_poly.pdbx_strand_id
1 'polypeptide(L)'
;MEIYAAMLDRVDQNIGKVLAKLKQHGQLENTLIMFASDNDACAEGAGAKNRSTKLEDFGTVASFETVGKNWATVQNTPLRNWKNYSHEGGIRSPLIVSWLGKINNPGGYYHGAGHLIDIMPTLVGLTAANYPETYEGKPITPMQGINLLPSL
;
A
#
# COMPACT_ATOMS: atom_id res chain seq x y z
N MET A 1 -2.92 -19.90 -5.60
CA MET A 1 -3.37 -18.65 -4.92
C MET A 1 -3.17 -18.74 -3.42
N GLU A 2 -3.23 -19.94 -2.85
CA GLU A 2 -3.06 -20.28 -1.44
C GLU A 2 -1.79 -19.70 -0.81
N ILE A 3 -0.64 -19.84 -1.46
CA ILE A 3 0.63 -19.29 -0.95
C ILE A 3 0.61 -17.77 -0.94
N TYR A 4 0.07 -17.14 -1.99
CA TYR A 4 -0.07 -15.69 -2.03
C TYR A 4 -1.01 -15.18 -0.93
N ALA A 5 -2.11 -15.88 -0.67
CA ALA A 5 -3.00 -15.59 0.45
C ALA A 5 -2.28 -15.76 1.81
N ALA A 6 -1.46 -16.80 1.97
CA ALA A 6 -0.64 -16.99 3.17
C ALA A 6 0.41 -15.88 3.34
N MET A 7 0.97 -15.33 2.25
CA MET A 7 1.86 -14.17 2.31
C MET A 7 1.11 -12.93 2.84
N LEU A 8 -0.11 -12.67 2.33
CA LEU A 8 -0.93 -11.54 2.80
C LEU A 8 -1.35 -11.72 4.26
N ASP A 9 -1.79 -12.90 4.66
CA ASP A 9 -2.08 -13.23 6.07
C ASP A 9 -0.86 -13.00 6.96
N ARG A 10 0.34 -13.33 6.49
CA ARG A 10 1.56 -13.08 7.26
C ARG A 10 1.91 -11.60 7.35
N VAL A 11 1.64 -10.80 6.32
CA VAL A 11 1.77 -9.34 6.38
C VAL A 11 0.80 -8.77 7.42
N ASP A 12 -0.49 -9.15 7.35
CA ASP A 12 -1.53 -8.71 8.27
C ASP A 12 -1.17 -9.01 9.74
N GLN A 13 -0.77 -10.25 10.04
CA GLN A 13 -0.33 -10.63 11.39
C GLN A 13 0.84 -9.79 11.91
N ASN A 14 1.77 -9.38 11.04
CA ASN A 14 2.90 -8.55 11.44
C ASN A 14 2.52 -7.07 11.59
N ILE A 15 1.58 -6.55 10.79
CA ILE A 15 0.95 -5.25 11.02
C ILE A 15 0.27 -5.27 12.40
N GLY A 16 -0.49 -6.31 12.71
CA GLY A 16 -1.13 -6.50 14.01
C GLY A 16 -0.15 -6.43 15.19
N LYS A 17 1.07 -6.95 15.04
CA LYS A 17 2.13 -6.83 16.08
C LYS A 17 2.59 -5.38 16.27
N VAL A 18 2.78 -4.63 15.19
CA VAL A 18 3.15 -3.21 15.25
C VAL A 18 2.05 -2.40 15.94
N LEU A 19 0.80 -2.60 15.54
CA LEU A 19 -0.36 -1.94 16.16
C LEU A 19 -0.53 -2.31 17.63
N ALA A 20 -0.30 -3.58 17.99
CA ALA A 20 -0.31 -4.02 19.37
C ALA A 20 0.77 -3.32 20.21
N LYS A 21 1.96 -3.08 19.64
CA LYS A 21 3.00 -2.29 20.31
C LYS A 21 2.60 -0.83 20.48
N LEU A 22 2.07 -0.18 19.44
CA LEU A 22 1.55 1.20 19.58
C LEU A 22 0.48 1.29 20.67
N LYS A 23 -0.42 0.30 20.75
CA LYS A 23 -1.44 0.22 21.81
C LYS A 23 -0.83 0.03 23.20
N GLN A 24 0.14 -0.88 23.34
CA GLN A 24 0.84 -1.12 24.61
C GLN A 24 1.51 0.15 25.15
N HIS A 25 2.02 1.00 24.26
CA HIS A 25 2.67 2.26 24.59
C HIS A 25 1.71 3.47 24.67
N GLY A 26 0.39 3.25 24.55
CA GLY A 26 -0.61 4.32 24.57
C GLY A 26 -0.51 5.30 23.40
N GLN A 27 0.17 4.93 22.31
CA GLN A 27 0.40 5.80 21.15
C GLN A 27 -0.61 5.60 20.03
N LEU A 28 -1.41 4.54 20.07
CA LEU A 28 -2.30 4.17 18.97
C LEU A 28 -3.30 5.28 18.59
N GLU A 29 -3.90 5.97 19.56
CA GLU A 29 -4.85 7.07 19.31
C GLU A 29 -4.19 8.32 18.70
N ASN A 30 -2.90 8.53 18.98
CA ASN A 30 -2.12 9.64 18.43
C ASN A 30 -1.30 9.23 17.21
N THR A 31 -1.68 8.14 16.53
CA THR A 31 -0.99 7.65 15.33
C THR A 31 -1.96 7.62 14.16
N LEU A 32 -1.64 8.39 13.11
CA LEU A 32 -2.25 8.23 11.79
C LEU A 32 -1.62 7.00 11.12
N ILE A 33 -2.44 6.02 10.75
CA ILE A 33 -2.03 4.81 10.04
C ILE A 33 -2.51 4.92 8.60
N MET A 34 -1.58 4.79 7.65
CA MET A 34 -1.87 4.71 6.22
C MET A 34 -1.30 3.41 5.68
N PHE A 35 -2.13 2.57 5.07
CA PHE A 35 -1.74 1.30 4.48
C PHE A 35 -2.11 1.31 3.00
N ALA A 36 -1.13 1.13 2.13
CA ALA A 36 -1.32 1.17 0.68
C ALA A 36 -0.52 0.06 -0.02
N SER A 37 -1.01 -0.35 -1.19
CA SER A 37 -0.19 -1.08 -2.17
C SER A 37 0.56 -0.07 -3.06
N ASP A 38 1.79 -0.38 -3.43
CA ASP A 38 2.63 0.49 -4.29
C ASP A 38 2.16 0.52 -5.74
N ASN A 39 1.60 -0.58 -6.20
CA ASN A 39 0.86 -0.77 -7.44
C ASN A 39 -0.13 -1.94 -7.26
N ASP A 40 -0.97 -2.15 -8.26
CA ASP A 40 -1.92 -3.27 -8.29
C ASP A 40 -1.25 -4.62 -8.59
N ALA A 41 -2.07 -5.68 -8.75
CA ALA A 41 -1.63 -7.06 -8.87
C ALA A 41 -0.50 -7.25 -9.90
N CYS A 42 0.39 -8.22 -9.63
CA CYS A 42 1.50 -8.53 -10.52
C CYS A 42 1.17 -9.74 -11.40
N ALA A 43 1.11 -9.53 -12.72
CA ALA A 43 0.92 -10.62 -13.68
C ALA A 43 2.23 -11.15 -14.28
N GLU A 44 3.37 -10.59 -13.87
CA GLU A 44 4.67 -10.92 -14.41
C GLU A 44 5.03 -12.37 -14.08
N GLY A 45 5.75 -13.02 -14.99
CA GLY A 45 6.30 -14.35 -14.75
C GLY A 45 7.52 -14.28 -13.83
N ALA A 46 7.87 -15.41 -13.23
CA ALA A 46 9.13 -15.57 -12.54
C ALA A 46 10.29 -15.37 -13.52
N GLY A 47 11.09 -14.31 -13.33
CA GLY A 47 12.35 -14.12 -14.06
C GLY A 47 13.50 -14.98 -13.51
N ALA A 48 13.29 -15.64 -12.37
CA ALA A 48 14.27 -16.47 -11.70
C ALA A 48 14.14 -17.95 -12.10
N LYS A 49 15.27 -18.68 -12.05
CA LYS A 49 15.25 -20.14 -12.24
C LYS A 49 14.73 -20.82 -10.97
N ASN A 50 13.67 -21.61 -11.12
CA ASN A 50 13.19 -22.49 -10.07
C ASN A 50 14.25 -23.52 -9.67
N ARG A 51 14.46 -23.70 -8.35
CA ARG A 51 15.30 -24.79 -7.83
C ARG A 51 14.52 -26.11 -7.76
N SER A 52 13.20 -26.03 -7.60
CA SER A 52 12.27 -27.14 -7.68
C SER A 52 10.95 -26.70 -8.31
N THR A 53 10.34 -27.60 -9.08
CA THR A 53 8.98 -27.46 -9.64
C THR A 53 8.02 -28.50 -9.04
N LYS A 54 8.43 -29.19 -7.97
CA LYS A 54 7.57 -30.14 -7.26
C LYS A 54 6.55 -29.39 -6.43
N LEU A 55 5.31 -29.86 -6.41
CA LEU A 55 4.21 -29.17 -5.75
C LEU A 55 4.46 -29.02 -4.25
N GLU A 56 5.05 -30.01 -3.61
CA GLU A 56 5.39 -30.00 -2.18
C GLU A 56 6.42 -28.93 -1.79
N ASP A 57 7.20 -28.42 -2.75
CA ASP A 57 8.22 -27.40 -2.50
C ASP A 57 7.67 -25.98 -2.69
N PHE A 58 6.44 -25.82 -3.18
CA PHE A 58 5.85 -24.51 -3.46
C PHE A 58 5.69 -23.68 -2.17
N GLY A 59 6.14 -22.43 -2.21
CA GLY A 59 6.14 -21.51 -1.07
C GLY A 59 7.38 -21.65 -0.17
N THR A 60 8.24 -22.63 -0.42
CA THR A 60 9.56 -22.72 0.23
C THR A 60 10.62 -21.95 -0.57
N VAL A 61 11.82 -21.82 0.02
CA VAL A 61 13.00 -21.25 -0.64
C VAL A 61 13.48 -22.02 -1.87
N ALA A 62 12.92 -23.22 -2.15
CA ALA A 62 13.24 -24.01 -3.33
C ALA A 62 12.36 -23.68 -4.54
N SER A 63 11.23 -22.99 -4.35
CA SER A 63 10.32 -22.59 -5.43
C SER A 63 10.39 -21.10 -5.72
N PHE A 64 10.08 -20.69 -6.95
CA PHE A 64 9.95 -19.29 -7.34
C PHE A 64 8.76 -19.14 -8.30
N GLU A 65 7.57 -19.09 -7.73
CA GLU A 65 6.31 -19.01 -8.47
C GLU A 65 5.71 -17.61 -8.42
N THR A 66 4.92 -17.25 -9.44
CA THR A 66 4.11 -16.02 -9.45
C THR A 66 2.64 -16.35 -9.61
N VAL A 67 1.76 -15.42 -9.24
CA VAL A 67 0.31 -15.59 -9.40
C VAL A 67 -0.11 -15.62 -10.89
N GLY A 68 0.67 -14.98 -11.76
CA GLY A 68 0.43 -14.94 -13.20
C GLY A 68 -0.80 -14.12 -13.62
N LYS A 69 -1.01 -14.03 -14.93
CA LYS A 69 -2.04 -13.16 -15.56
C LYS A 69 -3.46 -13.45 -15.09
N ASN A 70 -3.84 -14.72 -14.96
CA ASN A 70 -5.22 -15.08 -14.63
C ASN A 70 -5.56 -14.61 -13.21
N TRP A 71 -4.70 -14.89 -12.23
CA TRP A 71 -4.94 -14.45 -10.86
C TRP A 71 -4.72 -12.95 -10.66
N ALA A 72 -3.82 -12.30 -11.40
CA ALA A 72 -3.72 -10.84 -11.40
C ALA A 72 -5.01 -10.19 -11.93
N THR A 73 -5.62 -10.76 -12.97
CA THR A 73 -6.92 -10.30 -13.50
C THR A 73 -8.03 -10.43 -12.45
N VAL A 74 -8.07 -11.55 -11.73
CA VAL A 74 -9.06 -11.75 -10.64
C VAL A 74 -8.87 -10.71 -9.54
N GLN A 75 -7.64 -10.46 -9.10
CA GLN A 75 -7.34 -9.47 -8.05
C GLN A 75 -7.79 -8.05 -8.42
N ASN A 76 -7.68 -7.68 -9.70
CA ASN A 76 -7.98 -6.33 -10.16
C ASN A 76 -9.41 -6.16 -10.67
N THR A 77 -10.23 -7.21 -10.74
CA THR A 77 -11.59 -7.11 -11.29
C THR A 77 -12.42 -6.07 -10.49
N PRO A 78 -13.12 -5.12 -11.15
CA PRO A 78 -13.43 -5.04 -12.59
C PRO A 78 -12.47 -4.16 -13.43
N LEU A 79 -11.33 -3.77 -12.86
CA LEU A 79 -10.38 -2.85 -13.47
C LEU A 79 -9.56 -3.53 -14.56
N ARG A 80 -9.17 -2.74 -15.57
CA ARG A 80 -8.43 -3.23 -16.74
C ARG A 80 -6.93 -3.35 -16.42
N ASN A 81 -6.34 -4.50 -16.75
CA ASN A 81 -4.93 -4.83 -16.62
C ASN A 81 -4.42 -4.86 -15.16
N TRP A 82 -3.13 -4.61 -14.98
CA TRP A 82 -2.32 -4.91 -13.78
C TRP A 82 -1.05 -4.05 -13.77
N LYS A 83 -0.14 -4.27 -12.81
CA LYS A 83 1.17 -3.63 -12.72
C LYS A 83 1.86 -3.44 -14.09
N ASN A 84 2.54 -2.32 -14.28
CA ASN A 84 3.19 -1.84 -15.52
C ASN A 84 2.24 -1.26 -16.59
N TYR A 85 0.94 -1.19 -16.35
CA TYR A 85 -0.01 -0.55 -17.26
C TYR A 85 -0.62 0.71 -16.64
N SER A 86 -0.85 1.74 -17.46
CA SER A 86 -1.54 2.97 -17.04
C SER A 86 -3.07 2.88 -17.06
N HIS A 87 -3.62 1.67 -17.17
CA HIS A 87 -5.05 1.44 -16.96
C HIS A 87 -5.34 1.34 -15.47
N GLU A 88 -6.60 1.52 -15.06
CA GLU A 88 -7.00 1.50 -13.65
C GLU A 88 -6.49 0.28 -12.88
N GLY A 89 -6.43 -0.90 -13.49
CA GLY A 89 -5.92 -2.09 -12.81
C GLY A 89 -4.40 -2.06 -12.58
N GLY A 90 -3.65 -1.07 -13.05
CA GLY A 90 -2.23 -0.90 -12.76
C GLY A 90 -1.90 0.32 -11.90
N ILE A 91 -2.87 1.22 -11.68
CA ILE A 91 -2.65 2.51 -11.00
C ILE A 91 -3.66 2.82 -9.89
N ARG A 92 -4.66 1.97 -9.67
CA ARG A 92 -5.73 2.19 -8.69
C ARG A 92 -5.60 1.20 -7.53
N SER A 93 -4.54 1.39 -6.76
CA SER A 93 -4.25 0.63 -5.55
C SER A 93 -5.19 0.96 -4.38
N PRO A 94 -5.45 0.00 -3.47
CA PRO A 94 -6.15 0.30 -2.23
C PRO A 94 -5.29 1.18 -1.30
N LEU A 95 -5.93 2.15 -0.65
CA LEU A 95 -5.40 2.92 0.47
C LEU A 95 -6.41 2.86 1.62
N ILE A 96 -5.95 2.40 2.79
CA ILE A 96 -6.70 2.43 4.04
C ILE A 96 -6.06 3.49 4.93
N VAL A 97 -6.88 4.41 5.44
CA VAL A 97 -6.45 5.40 6.43
C VAL A 97 -7.22 5.16 7.73
N SER A 98 -6.50 5.07 8.84
CA SER A 98 -7.06 4.86 10.16
C SER A 98 -6.44 5.82 11.17
N TRP A 99 -7.28 6.56 11.89
CA TRP A 99 -6.86 7.39 13.01
C TRP A 99 -7.95 7.43 14.08
N LEU A 100 -7.70 6.71 15.18
CA LEU A 100 -8.72 6.41 16.18
C LEU A 100 -9.24 7.69 16.83
N GLY A 101 -10.55 7.95 16.69
CA GLY A 101 -11.23 9.14 17.23
C GLY A 101 -10.97 10.45 16.47
N LYS A 102 -10.30 10.40 15.30
CA LYS A 102 -9.95 11.58 14.50
C LYS A 102 -10.50 11.57 13.08
N ILE A 103 -10.91 10.41 12.58
CA ILE A 103 -11.59 10.26 11.29
C ILE A 103 -13.07 10.59 11.45
N ASN A 104 -13.62 11.40 10.54
CA ASN A 104 -15.02 11.84 10.59
C ASN A 104 -16.01 10.70 10.26
N ASN A 105 -15.64 9.81 9.34
CA ASN A 105 -16.47 8.69 8.88
C ASN A 105 -15.74 7.34 8.99
N PRO A 106 -15.52 6.82 10.21
CA PRO A 106 -14.78 5.58 10.42
C PRO A 106 -15.48 4.39 9.76
N GLY A 107 -14.73 3.58 9.01
CA GLY A 107 -15.27 2.46 8.24
C GLY A 107 -16.03 2.85 6.96
N GLY A 108 -16.11 4.15 6.65
CA GLY A 108 -16.67 4.64 5.41
C GLY A 108 -15.75 4.47 4.20
N TYR A 109 -16.31 4.69 3.01
CA TYR A 109 -15.56 4.73 1.75
C TYR A 109 -15.45 6.16 1.25
N TYR A 110 -14.26 6.55 0.82
CA TYR A 110 -14.03 7.78 0.07
C TYR A 110 -13.93 7.45 -1.42
N HIS A 111 -14.79 8.05 -2.24
CA HIS A 111 -14.85 7.80 -3.68
C HIS A 111 -14.25 8.94 -4.53
N GLY A 112 -13.72 9.98 -3.89
CA GLY A 112 -12.99 11.03 -4.60
C GLY A 112 -11.64 10.53 -5.11
N ALA A 113 -11.05 11.26 -6.05
CA ALA A 113 -9.70 10.97 -6.53
C ALA A 113 -8.68 11.32 -5.44
N GLY A 114 -7.79 10.38 -5.14
CA GLY A 114 -6.58 10.60 -4.36
C GLY A 114 -5.39 9.98 -5.08
N HIS A 115 -4.22 10.56 -4.93
CA HIS A 115 -3.00 10.12 -5.58
C HIS A 115 -1.87 9.96 -4.55
N LEU A 116 -0.89 9.10 -4.83
CA LEU A 116 0.24 8.85 -3.92
C LEU A 116 0.98 10.14 -3.50
N ILE A 117 1.02 11.13 -4.40
CA ILE A 117 1.66 12.42 -4.15
C ILE A 117 0.96 13.23 -3.07
N ASP A 118 -0.31 12.94 -2.78
CA ASP A 118 -1.11 13.63 -1.76
C ASP A 118 -0.72 13.23 -0.33
N ILE A 119 0.04 12.13 -0.16
CA ILE A 119 0.53 11.70 1.16
C ILE A 119 1.43 12.78 1.77
N MET A 120 2.36 13.35 1.00
CA MET A 120 3.28 14.38 1.51
C MET A 120 2.56 15.64 2.03
N PRO A 121 1.72 16.34 1.25
CA PRO A 121 0.98 17.51 1.76
C PRO A 121 0.02 17.17 2.90
N THR A 122 -0.52 15.94 2.96
CA THR A 122 -1.32 15.47 4.09
C THR A 122 -0.49 15.38 5.38
N LEU A 123 0.71 14.78 5.31
CA LEU A 123 1.62 14.66 6.47
C LEU A 123 2.17 16.02 6.89
N VAL A 124 2.51 16.89 5.94
CA VAL A 124 2.94 18.27 6.22
C VAL A 124 1.82 19.06 6.89
N GLY A 125 0.59 18.98 6.38
CA GLY A 125 -0.59 19.61 6.97
C GLY A 125 -0.91 19.08 8.36
N LEU A 126 -0.71 17.78 8.60
CA LEU A 126 -0.93 17.14 9.89
C LEU A 126 0.08 17.60 10.95
N THR A 127 1.35 17.67 10.57
CA THR A 127 2.46 17.94 11.50
C THR A 127 2.78 19.42 11.63
N ALA A 128 2.20 20.27 10.78
CA ALA A 128 2.61 21.66 10.58
C ALA A 128 4.12 21.81 10.26
N ALA A 129 4.73 20.78 9.68
CA ALA A 129 6.12 20.82 9.27
C ALA A 129 6.34 21.86 8.16
N ASN A 130 7.54 22.45 8.12
CA ASN A 130 7.92 23.32 7.02
C ASN A 130 8.48 22.48 5.87
N TYR A 131 7.82 22.51 4.70
CA TYR A 131 8.37 21.91 3.48
C TYR A 131 9.33 22.91 2.82
N PRO A 132 10.64 22.61 2.73
CA PRO A 132 11.62 23.61 2.33
C PRO A 132 11.61 23.85 0.81
N GLU A 133 12.02 25.05 0.39
CA GLU A 133 12.26 25.35 -1.03
C GLU A 133 13.64 24.86 -1.50
N THR A 134 14.57 24.68 -0.55
CA THR A 134 15.94 24.25 -0.81
C THR A 134 16.41 23.21 0.21
N TYR A 135 17.28 22.31 -0.21
CA TYR A 135 17.96 21.34 0.65
C TYR A 135 19.46 21.32 0.29
N GLU A 136 20.33 21.48 1.28
CA GLU A 136 21.79 21.60 1.08
C GLU A 136 22.17 22.67 0.04
N GLY A 137 21.48 23.81 0.06
CA GLY A 137 21.72 24.94 -0.84
C GLY A 137 21.25 24.72 -2.29
N LYS A 138 20.56 23.62 -2.60
CA LYS A 138 20.00 23.34 -3.94
C LYS A 138 18.49 23.46 -3.92
N PRO A 139 17.86 24.05 -4.95
CA PRO A 139 16.40 24.05 -5.08
C PRO A 139 15.89 22.61 -5.17
N ILE A 140 14.78 22.33 -4.49
CA ILE A 140 14.10 21.03 -4.57
C ILE A 140 12.78 21.15 -5.33
N THR A 141 12.22 20.01 -5.74
CA THR A 141 10.89 19.96 -6.34
C THR A 141 9.87 20.53 -5.34
N PRO A 142 9.06 21.53 -5.73
CA PRO A 142 7.98 22.03 -4.87
C PRO A 142 7.02 20.91 -4.51
N MET A 143 6.44 20.98 -3.31
CA MET A 143 5.45 20.00 -2.85
C MET A 143 4.29 19.91 -3.85
N GLN A 144 3.96 18.68 -4.26
CA GLN A 144 2.88 18.38 -5.19
C GLN A 144 1.72 17.69 -4.47
N GLY A 145 0.56 17.63 -5.11
CA GLY A 145 -0.65 17.03 -4.56
C GLY A 145 -1.46 17.98 -3.69
N ILE A 146 -2.45 17.42 -2.99
CA ILE A 146 -3.36 18.15 -2.10
C ILE A 146 -3.40 17.51 -0.71
N ASN A 147 -3.68 18.32 0.31
CA ASN A 147 -3.89 17.82 1.67
C ASN A 147 -5.24 17.11 1.78
N LEU A 148 -5.23 15.81 2.11
CA LEU A 148 -6.42 14.98 2.23
C LEU A 148 -7.11 15.06 3.60
N LEU A 149 -6.51 15.68 4.62
CA LEU A 149 -7.09 15.79 5.97
C LEU A 149 -8.56 16.25 6.00
N PRO A 150 -9.02 17.22 5.17
CA PRO A 150 -10.43 17.62 5.16
C PRO A 150 -11.40 16.51 4.69
N SER A 151 -10.87 15.48 4.01
CA SER A 151 -11.64 14.33 3.51
C SER A 151 -11.57 13.12 4.44
N LEU A 152 -10.70 13.15 5.46
CA LEU A 152 -10.56 12.10 6.47
C LEU A 152 -11.58 12.28 7.61
#